data_AF-T0ZDI5-F1
#
_entry.id   AF-T0ZDI5-F1
#
_cell.length_a   1.000
_cell.length_b   1.000
_cell.length_c   1.000
_cell.angle_alpha   90.00
_cell.angle_beta   90.00
_cell.angle_gamma   90.00
#
_symmetry.space_group_name_H-M   'P 1'
#
loop_
_entity.id
_entity.type
_entity.pdbx_description
1 polymer ?
#
loop_
_entity_poly.entity_id
_entity_poly.type
_entity_poly.pdbx_seq_one_letter_code
_entity_poly.pdbx_strand_id
1 'polypeptide(L)'
;MPMMAAFYETEVFVDDEFREGNISPHAGHVEVYRRGQALAESVGKTVTRVRADSASYNAELINALTADGVQWTITADKNSAVMELIHRIDEKDWVPVTRSGSGEA
;
A
#
# COMPACT_ATOMS: atom_id res chain seq x y z
N MET A 1 17.99 -2.35 -1.94
CA MET A 1 17.27 -1.71 -0.80
C MET A 1 16.29 -2.73 -0.25
N PRO A 2 16.30 -3.04 1.06
CA PRO A 2 15.38 -4.02 1.62
C PRO A 2 13.94 -3.53 1.47
N MET A 3 13.04 -4.44 1.13
CA MET A 3 11.60 -4.24 1.29
C MET A 3 11.19 -4.87 2.61
N MET A 4 10.32 -4.23 3.37
CA MET A 4 9.84 -4.75 4.65
C MET A 4 8.32 -4.61 4.71
N ALA A 5 7.65 -5.60 5.26
CA ALA A 5 6.22 -5.55 5.56
C ALA A 5 5.99 -5.74 7.06
N ALA A 6 4.99 -5.05 7.60
CA ALA A 6 4.60 -5.16 8.99
C ALA A 6 3.08 -5.10 9.13
N PHE A 7 2.55 -5.76 10.15
CA PHE A 7 1.17 -5.55 10.60
C PHE A 7 1.15 -4.41 11.60
N TYR A 8 0.45 -3.33 11.24
CA TYR A 8 0.37 -2.12 12.04
C TYR A 8 -0.26 -2.38 13.42
N GLU A 9 -1.27 -3.24 13.48
CA GLU A 9 -2.02 -3.53 14.70
C GLU A 9 -1.22 -4.31 15.75
N THR A 10 -0.14 -4.99 15.35
CA THR A 10 0.65 -5.84 16.25
C THR A 10 2.11 -5.41 16.36
N GLU A 11 2.53 -4.38 15.61
CA GLU A 11 3.93 -3.89 15.58
C GLU A 11 4.95 -4.98 15.19
N VAL A 12 4.52 -5.98 14.41
CA VAL A 12 5.36 -7.11 14.00
C VAL A 12 5.74 -6.95 12.54
N PHE A 13 7.04 -7.06 12.23
CA PHE A 13 7.51 -7.29 10.88
C PHE A 13 7.19 -8.72 10.46
N VAL A 14 6.54 -8.85 9.31
CA VAL A 14 5.99 -10.12 8.81
C VAL A 14 6.72 -10.65 7.59
N ASP A 15 7.47 -9.78 6.92
CA ASP A 15 8.23 -10.12 5.74
C ASP A 15 9.40 -9.14 5.57
N ASP A 16 10.50 -9.64 5.03
CA ASP A 16 11.61 -8.85 4.56
C ASP A 16 12.14 -9.45 3.25
N GLU A 17 12.52 -8.57 2.32
CA GLU A 17 13.14 -8.97 1.07
C GLU A 17 14.38 -8.12 0.80
N PHE A 18 15.56 -8.73 0.95
CA PHE A 18 16.84 -8.13 0.63
C PHE A 18 17.11 -8.22 -0.87
N ARG A 19 16.76 -7.14 -1.58
CA ARG A 19 16.98 -7.04 -3.02
C ARG A 19 18.42 -6.71 -3.35
N GLU A 20 18.96 -7.43 -4.33
CA GLU A 20 20.24 -7.14 -4.99
C GLU A 20 20.28 -5.71 -5.52
N GLY A 21 21.47 -5.11 -5.56
CA GLY A 21 21.64 -3.68 -5.83
C GLY A 21 21.17 -3.21 -7.21
N ASN A 22 21.06 -4.12 -8.18
CA ASN A 22 20.60 -3.85 -9.54
C ASN A 22 19.08 -4.03 -9.73
N ILE A 23 18.35 -4.50 -8.71
CA ILE A 23 16.91 -4.72 -8.81
C ILE A 23 16.17 -3.40 -8.59
N SER A 24 15.21 -3.12 -9.47
CA SER A 24 14.37 -1.93 -9.39
C SER A 24 13.67 -1.84 -8.02
N PRO A 25 13.63 -0.65 -7.39
CA PRO A 25 12.80 -0.41 -6.21
C PRO A 25 11.31 -0.72 -6.42
N HIS A 26 10.83 -0.76 -7.66
CA HIS A 26 9.44 -1.07 -8.01
C HIS A 26 9.13 -2.57 -8.19
N ALA A 27 10.12 -3.46 -8.08
CA ALA A 27 9.91 -4.90 -8.23
C ALA A 27 9.66 -5.59 -6.87
N GLY A 28 8.86 -6.68 -6.88
CA GLY A 28 8.67 -7.59 -5.75
C GLY A 28 7.49 -7.27 -4.82
N HIS A 29 6.71 -6.22 -5.12
CA HIS A 29 5.69 -5.72 -4.19
C HIS A 29 4.47 -6.62 -4.08
N VAL A 30 4.05 -7.25 -5.18
CA VAL A 30 2.91 -8.17 -5.16
C VAL A 30 3.26 -9.40 -4.34
N GLU A 31 4.48 -9.92 -4.50
CA GLU A 31 4.96 -11.09 -3.80
C GLU A 31 5.01 -10.85 -2.29
N VAL A 32 5.58 -9.72 -1.85
CA VAL A 32 5.56 -9.32 -0.42
C VAL A 32 4.14 -9.20 0.11
N TYR A 33 3.24 -8.56 -0.65
CA TYR A 33 1.83 -8.45 -0.26
C TYR A 33 1.15 -9.81 -0.11
N ARG A 34 1.35 -10.74 -1.06
CA ARG A 34 0.79 -12.09 -1.02
C ARG A 34 1.34 -12.93 0.13
N ARG A 35 2.63 -12.81 0.44
CA ARG A 35 3.24 -13.47 1.62
C ARG A 35 2.64 -12.94 2.92
N GLY A 36 2.46 -11.62 3.04
CA GLY A 36 1.77 -11.00 4.17
C GLY A 36 0.32 -11.47 4.31
N GLN A 37 -0.43 -11.58 3.21
CA GLN A 37 -1.79 -12.15 3.23
C GLN A 37 -1.79 -13.60 3.71
N ALA A 38 -0.94 -14.45 3.14
CA ALA A 38 -0.85 -15.86 3.51
C ALA A 38 -0.52 -16.03 5.00
N LEU A 39 0.35 -15.18 5.55
CA LEU A 39 0.64 -15.19 6.99
C LEU A 39 -0.59 -14.80 7.82
N ALA A 40 -1.30 -13.73 7.46
CA ALA A 40 -2.53 -13.33 8.15
C ALA A 40 -3.58 -14.46 8.12
N GLU A 41 -3.76 -15.10 6.96
CA GLU A 41 -4.70 -16.21 6.78
C GLU A 41 -4.32 -17.44 7.61
N SER A 42 -3.02 -17.71 7.77
CA SER A 42 -2.53 -18.85 8.58
C SER A 42 -2.96 -18.76 10.05
N VAL A 43 -3.27 -17.56 10.53
CA VAL A 43 -3.78 -17.29 11.90
C VAL A 43 -5.27 -16.91 11.90
N GLY A 44 -5.98 -17.17 10.80
CA GLY A 44 -7.41 -16.91 10.67
C GLY A 44 -7.77 -15.42 10.58
N LYS A 45 -6.85 -14.58 10.10
CA LYS A 45 -7.03 -13.14 9.88
C LYS A 45 -6.97 -12.82 8.39
N THR A 46 -7.36 -11.60 8.04
CA THR A 46 -7.36 -11.09 6.67
C THR A 46 -6.79 -9.69 6.63
N VAL A 47 -6.05 -9.38 5.56
CA VAL A 47 -5.52 -8.03 5.31
C VAL A 47 -6.63 -7.23 4.63
N THR A 48 -7.20 -6.24 5.33
CA THR A 48 -8.27 -5.39 4.79
C THR A 48 -7.77 -4.02 4.32
N ARG A 49 -6.58 -3.63 4.77
CA ARG A 49 -5.98 -2.32 4.49
C ARG A 49 -4.50 -2.46 4.21
N VAL A 50 -4.00 -1.72 3.21
CA VAL A 50 -2.57 -1.65 2.86
C VAL A 50 -2.13 -0.19 2.75
N ARG A 51 -1.00 0.14 3.38
CA ARG A 51 -0.33 1.42 3.21
C ARG A 51 1.09 1.19 2.70
N ALA A 52 1.49 1.89 1.65
CA ALA A 52 2.81 1.76 1.08
C ALA A 52 3.40 3.10 0.60
N ASP A 53 4.70 3.12 0.35
CA ASP A 53 5.43 4.29 -0.13
C ASP A 53 5.44 4.37 -1.68
N SER A 54 6.16 5.35 -2.23
CA SER A 54 6.22 5.57 -3.68
C SER A 54 6.96 4.51 -4.47
N ALA A 55 7.83 3.70 -3.86
CA ALA A 55 8.43 2.56 -4.55
C ALA A 55 7.35 1.52 -4.91
N SER A 56 6.25 1.50 -4.17
CA SER A 56 5.13 0.59 -4.35
C SER A 56 4.09 1.11 -5.37
N TYR A 57 4.26 2.34 -5.87
CA TYR A 57 3.34 2.94 -6.84
C TYR A 57 3.55 2.35 -8.25
N ASN A 58 2.99 1.15 -8.46
CA ASN A 58 3.00 0.47 -9.74
C ASN A 58 1.63 -0.18 -10.04
N ALA A 59 1.33 -0.39 -11.32
CA ALA A 59 0.03 -0.90 -11.76
C ALA A 59 -0.24 -2.33 -11.27
N GLU A 60 0.79 -3.16 -11.14
CA GLU A 60 0.65 -4.56 -10.78
C GLU A 60 0.10 -4.71 -9.35
N LEU A 61 0.71 -4.00 -8.39
CA LEU A 61 0.25 -3.98 -7.01
C LEU A 61 -1.14 -3.35 -6.88
N ILE A 62 -1.37 -2.21 -7.55
CA ILE A 62 -2.68 -1.53 -7.52
C ILE A 62 -3.79 -2.45 -8.02
N ASN A 63 -3.54 -3.17 -9.12
CA ASN A 63 -4.52 -4.10 -9.68
C ASN A 63 -4.76 -5.29 -8.75
N ALA A 64 -3.71 -5.85 -8.14
CA ALA A 64 -3.83 -6.93 -7.17
C ALA A 64 -4.69 -6.51 -5.96
N LEU A 65 -4.34 -5.38 -5.32
CA LEU A 65 -5.07 -4.85 -4.16
C LEU A 65 -6.54 -4.56 -4.49
N THR A 66 -6.79 -4.02 -5.68
CA THR A 66 -8.15 -3.70 -6.15
C THR A 66 -8.96 -4.99 -6.41
N ALA A 67 -8.34 -5.99 -7.05
CA ALA A 67 -8.98 -7.28 -7.31
C ALA A 67 -9.34 -8.02 -6.00
N ASP A 68 -8.51 -7.87 -4.96
CA ASP A 68 -8.75 -8.47 -3.65
C ASP A 68 -9.73 -7.66 -2.78
N GLY A 69 -10.22 -6.52 -3.25
CA GLY A 69 -11.14 -5.65 -2.49
C GLY A 69 -10.50 -4.98 -1.27
N VAL A 70 -9.17 -4.89 -1.23
CA VAL A 70 -8.41 -4.28 -0.14
C VAL A 70 -8.43 -2.76 -0.29
N GLN A 71 -8.65 -2.05 0.82
CA GLN A 71 -8.50 -0.59 0.83
C GLN A 71 -7.02 -0.23 0.88
N TRP A 72 -6.57 0.67 0.02
CA TRP A 72 -5.14 0.98 -0.05
C TRP A 72 -4.83 2.47 -0.12
N THR A 73 -3.64 2.83 0.33
CA THR A 73 -3.05 4.16 0.12
C THR A 73 -1.58 3.99 -0.21
N ILE A 74 -1.20 4.46 -1.41
CA ILE A 74 0.17 4.41 -1.90
C ILE A 74 0.58 5.85 -2.22
N THR A 75 1.75 6.27 -1.73
CA THR A 75 2.25 7.61 -2.03
C THR A 75 2.64 7.66 -3.51
N ALA A 76 2.19 8.67 -4.25
CA ALA A 76 2.51 8.85 -5.66
C ALA A 76 3.24 10.17 -5.91
N ASP A 77 4.00 10.23 -6.99
CA ASP A 77 4.65 11.48 -7.41
C ASP A 77 3.61 12.52 -7.84
N LYS A 78 3.74 13.73 -7.29
CA LYS A 78 2.93 14.90 -7.65
C LYS A 78 3.45 15.56 -8.93
N ASN A 79 3.60 14.78 -9.99
CA ASN A 79 4.01 15.32 -11.29
C ASN A 79 2.92 16.22 -11.88
N SER A 80 3.27 16.96 -12.94
CA SER A 80 2.36 17.93 -13.56
C SER A 80 1.05 17.29 -14.02
N ALA A 81 1.10 16.09 -14.61
CA ALA A 81 -0.09 15.39 -15.09
C ALA A 81 -1.02 14.97 -13.94
N VAL A 82 -0.47 14.45 -12.83
CA VAL A 82 -1.23 14.10 -11.63
C VAL A 82 -1.87 15.34 -11.01
N MET A 83 -1.10 16.43 -10.85
CA MET A 83 -1.61 17.68 -10.29
C MET A 83 -2.68 18.31 -11.18
N GLU A 84 -2.54 18.24 -12.49
CA GLU A 84 -3.56 18.71 -13.43
C GLU A 84 -4.87 17.93 -13.28
N LEU A 85 -4.80 16.61 -13.14
CA LEU A 85 -5.99 15.78 -12.88
C LEU A 85 -6.63 16.13 -11.53
N ILE A 86 -5.83 16.31 -10.48
CA ILE A 86 -6.31 16.72 -9.15
C ILE A 86 -7.05 18.06 -9.24
N HIS A 87 -6.51 19.05 -9.95
CA HIS A 87 -7.13 20.37 -10.11
C HIS A 87 -8.42 20.36 -10.95
N ARG A 88 -8.69 19.28 -11.69
CA ARG A 88 -9.93 19.12 -12.48
C ARG A 88 -11.08 18.51 -11.67
N ILE A 89 -10.82 18.01 -10.46
CA ILE A 89 -11.86 17.52 -9.55
C ILE A 89 -12.66 18.72 -9.04
N ASP A 90 -13.99 18.69 -9.19
CA ASP A 90 -14.87 19.76 -8.70
C ASP A 90 -14.78 19.84 -7.16
N GLU A 91 -14.77 21.05 -6.60
CA GLU A 91 -14.66 21.27 -5.15
C GLU A 91 -15.73 20.49 -4.36
N LYS A 92 -16.93 20.34 -4.94
CA LYS A 92 -18.05 19.61 -4.31
C LYS A 92 -17.84 18.08 -4.25
N ASP A 93 -16.95 17.55 -5.09
CA ASP A 93 -16.66 16.12 -5.18
C ASP A 93 -15.58 15.70 -4.16
N TRP A 94 -14.89 16.66 -3.54
CA TRP A 94 -13.95 16.39 -2.46
C TRP A 94 -14.69 15.97 -1.19
N VAL A 95 -14.27 14.83 -0.64
CA VAL A 95 -14.79 14.31 0.63
C VAL A 95 -13.73 14.53 1.71
N PRO A 96 -14.07 15.12 2.87
CA PRO A 96 -13.14 15.22 3.99
C PRO A 96 -12.62 13.84 4.40
N VAL A 97 -11.32 13.75 4.64
CA VAL A 97 -10.73 12.53 5.20
C VAL A 97 -11.18 12.40 6.66
N THR A 98 -12.22 11.60 6.89
CA THR A 98 -12.67 11.29 8.25
C THR A 98 -11.76 10.20 8.83
N ARG A 99 -11.04 10.50 9.92
CA ARG A 99 -10.40 9.46 10.73
C ARG A 99 -11.47 8.67 11.47
N SER A 100 -11.93 7.56 10.91
CA SER A 100 -12.72 6.57 11.65
C SER A 100 -11.76 5.54 12.25
N GLY A 101 -11.24 5.85 13.43
CA GLY A 101 -10.36 4.95 14.19
C GLY A 101 -9.80 5.68 15.40
N SER A 102 -10.14 5.20 16.59
CA SER A 102 -9.55 5.59 17.86
C SER A 102 -8.10 5.07 17.94
N GLY A 103 -7.24 5.58 17.07
CA GLY A 103 -5.80 5.45 17.25
C GLY A 103 -5.39 6.40 18.36
N GLU A 104 -5.60 5.99 19.61
CA GLU A 104 -4.82 6.55 20.72
C GLU A 104 -3.36 6.17 20.45
N ALA A 105 -2.52 7.22 20.46
CA ALA A 105 -1.09 7.16 20.20
C ALA A 105 -0.32 6.72 21.45
#